data_AF-A0A3E4MWH3-F1
#
_entry.id   AF-A0A3E4MWH3-F1
#
_cell.length_a   1.000
_cell.length_b   1.000
_cell.length_c   1.000
_cell.angle_alpha   90.00
_cell.angle_beta   90.00
_cell.angle_gamma   90.00
#
_symmetry.space_group_name_H-M   'P 1'
#
loop_
_entity.id
_entity.type
_entity.pdbx_description
1 polymer ?
#
loop_
_entity_poly.entity_id
_entity_poly.type
_entity_poly.pdbx_seq_one_letter_code
_entity_poly.pdbx_strand_id
1 'polypeptide(L)'
;MTLRVFALQFLDGHHYAENDNAADKNIHRKALGAIGILLLERTDLVKQFFTRSSLEAPDIDKVIFLVYTERRDDGKQNPGTSGTASANRVQEQRLSCAIRAEDMPLLADCANDSSFFQKKVTVQEMNGLMYGTLTTPLVALNLMGIAYFFDCLSAMNLVSRCWQTVLERSGSILLQGKNKPQTRSNFSSALNRARSNGIFSNKNDIDILMKHIREKYVR
;
A
#
# COMPACT_ATOMS: atom_id res chain seq x y z
N MET A 1 -21.87 28.44 -7.35
CA MET A 1 -21.08 27.66 -6.36
C MET A 1 -20.08 26.80 -7.12
N THR A 2 -18.79 26.83 -6.77
CA THR A 2 -17.78 25.99 -7.44
C THR A 2 -17.87 24.55 -6.92
N LEU A 3 -17.37 23.58 -7.70
CA LEU A 3 -17.37 22.16 -7.30
C LEU A 3 -16.63 21.93 -5.97
N ARG A 4 -15.52 22.65 -5.77
CA ARG A 4 -14.78 22.61 -4.50
C ARG A 4 -15.59 23.16 -3.32
N VAL A 5 -16.30 24.28 -3.51
CA VAL A 5 -17.14 24.88 -2.45
C VAL A 5 -18.33 23.98 -2.13
N PHE A 6 -18.97 23.40 -3.15
CA PHE A 6 -20.01 22.39 -2.97
C PHE A 6 -19.49 21.18 -2.16
N ALA A 7 -18.36 20.62 -2.55
CA ALA A 7 -17.79 19.45 -1.89
C ALA A 7 -17.50 19.71 -0.41
N LEU A 8 -16.90 20.87 -0.07
CA LEU A 8 -16.65 21.23 1.32
C LEU A 8 -17.94 21.40 2.12
N GLN A 9 -18.95 22.09 1.56
CA GLN A 9 -20.24 22.24 2.23
C GLN A 9 -20.99 20.91 2.41
N PHE A 10 -20.90 20.00 1.42
CA PHE A 10 -21.47 18.68 1.52
C PHE A 10 -20.81 17.87 2.65
N LEU A 11 -19.48 17.88 2.73
CA LEU A 11 -18.73 17.17 3.76
C LEU A 11 -19.03 17.72 5.17
N ASP A 12 -19.06 19.04 5.32
CA ASP A 12 -19.40 19.68 6.60
C ASP A 12 -20.84 19.39 7.02
N GLY A 13 -21.79 19.42 6.07
CA GLY A 13 -23.20 19.12 6.31
C GLY A 13 -23.46 17.66 6.71
N HIS A 14 -22.54 16.75 6.39
CA HIS A 14 -22.64 15.32 6.72
C HIS A 14 -21.55 14.87 7.72
N HIS A 15 -20.94 15.81 8.44
CA HIS A 15 -19.82 15.49 9.34
C HIS A 15 -20.23 14.54 10.48
N TYR A 16 -21.40 14.76 11.08
CA TYR A 16 -21.88 13.98 12.21
C TYR A 16 -22.77 12.82 11.75
N ALA A 17 -22.58 11.65 12.36
CA ALA A 17 -23.50 10.52 12.27
C ALA A 17 -24.51 10.58 13.41
N GLU A 18 -25.77 10.27 13.13
CA GLU A 18 -26.84 10.22 14.15
C GLU A 18 -26.72 8.99 15.07
N ASN A 19 -26.02 7.93 14.65
CA ASN A 19 -25.84 6.72 15.45
C ASN A 19 -24.79 6.89 16.56
N ASP A 20 -25.09 6.37 17.75
CA ASP A 20 -24.26 6.57 18.95
C ASP A 20 -23.14 5.55 19.17
N ASN A 21 -23.18 4.41 18.50
CA ASN A 21 -22.14 3.41 18.66
C ASN A 21 -20.86 3.77 17.86
N ALA A 22 -19.71 3.37 18.39
CA ALA A 22 -18.42 3.71 17.80
C ALA A 22 -18.17 3.03 16.44
N ALA A 23 -18.75 1.85 16.21
CA ALA A 23 -18.58 1.12 14.96
C ALA A 23 -19.20 1.89 13.78
N ASP A 24 -20.41 2.38 13.97
CA ASP A 24 -21.16 3.13 12.97
C ASP A 24 -20.54 4.52 12.73
N LYS A 25 -20.10 5.21 13.80
CA LYS A 25 -19.35 6.47 13.66
C LYS A 25 -18.08 6.27 12.82
N ASN A 26 -17.39 5.14 12.99
CA ASN A 26 -16.21 4.80 12.20
C ASN A 26 -16.54 4.47 10.74
N ILE A 27 -17.65 3.74 10.49
CA ILE A 27 -18.11 3.45 9.13
C ILE A 27 -18.50 4.74 8.41
N HIS A 28 -19.28 5.59 9.06
CA HIS A 28 -19.67 6.90 8.54
C HIS A 28 -18.46 7.76 8.19
N ARG A 29 -17.49 7.86 9.11
CA ARG A 29 -16.25 8.61 8.87
C ARG A 29 -15.45 8.06 7.69
N LYS A 30 -15.39 6.73 7.52
CA LYS A 30 -14.74 6.11 6.35
C LYS A 30 -15.47 6.44 5.05
N ALA A 31 -16.80 6.35 5.05
CA ALA A 31 -17.62 6.69 3.89
C ALA A 31 -17.43 8.16 3.51
N LEU A 32 -17.47 9.07 4.49
CA LEU A 32 -17.28 10.50 4.28
C LEU A 32 -15.86 10.82 3.75
N GLY A 33 -14.84 10.11 4.24
CA GLY A 33 -13.49 10.20 3.71
C GLY A 33 -13.38 9.78 2.24
N ALA A 34 -14.02 8.67 1.85
CA ALA A 34 -14.06 8.21 0.46
C ALA A 34 -14.81 9.20 -0.46
N ILE A 35 -15.91 9.77 0.02
CA ILE A 35 -16.65 10.84 -0.69
C ILE A 35 -15.77 12.09 -0.83
N GLY A 36 -15.02 12.45 0.21
CA GLY A 36 -14.08 13.57 0.15
C GLY A 36 -13.03 13.40 -0.95
N ILE A 37 -12.41 12.23 -1.03
CA ILE A 37 -11.48 11.87 -2.11
C ILE A 37 -12.18 11.96 -3.47
N LEU A 38 -13.38 11.40 -3.60
CA LEU A 38 -14.15 11.42 -4.85
C LEU A 38 -14.43 12.85 -5.34
N LEU A 39 -14.91 13.72 -4.45
CA LEU A 39 -15.36 15.07 -4.80
C LEU A 39 -14.23 16.09 -4.94
N LEU A 40 -13.14 15.94 -4.19
CA LEU A 40 -12.04 16.92 -4.15
C LEU A 40 -10.82 16.51 -4.97
N GLU A 41 -10.53 15.21 -5.06
CA GLU A 41 -9.29 14.70 -5.65
C GLU A 41 -9.54 13.90 -6.94
N ARG A 42 -10.60 13.08 -6.95
CA ARG A 42 -10.97 12.19 -8.06
C ARG A 42 -12.15 12.71 -8.88
N THR A 43 -12.11 14.00 -9.19
CA THR A 43 -13.14 14.67 -10.03
C THR A 43 -13.25 14.07 -11.43
N ASP A 44 -12.24 13.33 -11.89
CA ASP A 44 -12.28 12.49 -13.09
C ASP A 44 -13.38 11.43 -13.01
N LEU A 45 -13.51 10.73 -11.88
CA LEU A 45 -14.52 9.70 -11.68
C LEU A 45 -15.92 10.29 -11.58
N VAL A 46 -16.06 11.46 -10.95
CA VAL A 46 -17.32 12.21 -10.92
C VAL A 46 -17.77 12.52 -12.35
N LYS A 47 -16.87 13.02 -13.19
CA LYS A 47 -17.16 13.28 -14.60
C LYS A 47 -17.41 12.02 -15.42
N GLN A 48 -16.79 10.90 -15.09
CA GLN A 48 -16.90 9.66 -15.86
C GLN A 48 -18.21 8.89 -15.56
N PHE A 49 -18.64 8.87 -14.30
CA PHE A 49 -19.74 8.04 -13.83
C PHE A 49 -21.00 8.84 -13.50
N PHE A 50 -20.88 10.05 -12.93
CA PHE A 50 -22.03 10.81 -12.41
C PHE A 50 -22.63 11.80 -13.42
N THR A 51 -22.05 11.92 -14.63
CA THR A 51 -22.68 12.65 -15.73
C THR A 51 -23.53 11.75 -16.64
N ARG A 52 -23.55 10.44 -16.37
CA ARG A 52 -24.40 9.48 -17.10
C ARG A 52 -25.84 9.64 -16.64
N SER A 53 -26.78 9.30 -17.53
CA SER A 53 -28.22 9.36 -17.25
C SER A 53 -28.69 8.34 -16.21
N SER A 54 -27.92 7.27 -15.99
CA SER A 54 -28.13 6.29 -14.92
C SER A 54 -26.80 5.88 -14.30
N LEU A 55 -26.84 5.55 -13.01
CA LEU A 55 -25.72 5.01 -12.25
C LEU A 55 -26.17 3.69 -11.64
N GLU A 56 -25.66 2.58 -12.15
CA GLU A 56 -26.06 1.24 -11.71
C GLU A 56 -25.14 0.70 -10.59
N ALA A 57 -25.58 -0.33 -9.88
CA ALA A 57 -24.79 -0.93 -8.80
C ALA A 57 -23.36 -1.33 -9.23
N PRO A 58 -23.13 -1.93 -10.41
CA PRO A 58 -21.76 -2.24 -10.87
C PRO A 58 -20.90 -0.98 -11.10
N ASP A 59 -21.51 0.13 -11.52
CA ASP A 59 -20.78 1.40 -11.67
C ASP A 59 -20.37 1.94 -10.30
N ILE A 60 -21.24 1.83 -9.29
CA ILE A 60 -20.93 2.23 -7.90
C ILE A 60 -19.77 1.38 -7.35
N ASP A 61 -19.83 0.06 -7.52
CA ASP A 61 -18.74 -0.85 -7.11
C ASP A 61 -17.42 -0.48 -7.77
N LYS A 62 -17.47 -0.11 -9.06
CA LYS A 62 -16.31 0.34 -9.82
C LYS A 62 -15.75 1.67 -9.32
N VAL A 63 -16.62 2.65 -9.03
CA VAL A 63 -16.20 3.93 -8.44
C VAL A 63 -15.54 3.70 -7.08
N ILE A 64 -16.16 2.90 -6.22
CA ILE A 64 -15.62 2.52 -4.90
C ILE A 64 -14.24 1.89 -5.08
N PHE A 65 -14.12 0.90 -5.96
CA PHE A 65 -12.85 0.24 -6.25
C PHE A 65 -11.78 1.23 -6.70
N LEU A 66 -12.09 2.13 -7.65
CA LEU A 66 -11.13 3.10 -8.19
C LEU A 66 -10.71 4.15 -7.15
N VAL A 67 -11.61 4.55 -6.25
CA VAL A 67 -11.30 5.45 -5.13
C VAL A 67 -10.37 4.75 -4.13
N TYR A 68 -10.72 3.55 -3.67
CA TYR A 68 -9.91 2.83 -2.67
C TYR A 68 -8.57 2.31 -3.19
N THR A 69 -8.44 2.09 -4.50
CA THR A 69 -7.20 1.63 -5.12
C THR A 69 -6.36 2.75 -5.71
N GLU A 70 -6.84 4.00 -5.68
CA GLU A 70 -6.21 5.18 -6.30
C GLU A 70 -5.83 5.01 -7.80
N ARG A 71 -6.41 4.00 -8.49
CA ARG A 71 -6.13 3.75 -9.90
C ARG A 71 -6.68 4.86 -10.78
N ARG A 72 -5.84 5.36 -11.69
CA ARG A 72 -6.24 6.29 -12.74
C ARG A 72 -6.51 5.48 -14.01
N ASP A 73 -7.56 5.83 -14.72
CA ASP A 73 -7.88 5.19 -15.99
C ASP A 73 -6.87 5.72 -17.03
N ASP A 74 -5.88 4.90 -17.37
CA ASP A 74 -4.88 5.22 -18.39
C ASP A 74 -5.62 5.27 -19.73
N GLY A 75 -5.84 6.49 -20.23
CA GLY A 75 -6.72 6.76 -21.36
C GLY A 75 -6.48 5.86 -22.58
N LYS A 76 -7.61 5.38 -23.13
CA LYS A 76 -7.81 4.65 -24.40
C LYS A 76 -7.34 3.19 -24.43
N GLN A 77 -8.29 2.28 -24.21
CA GLN A 77 -8.29 0.97 -24.86
C GLN A 77 -9.35 0.97 -25.96
N ASN A 78 -8.92 0.82 -27.21
CA ASN A 78 -9.80 0.47 -28.32
C ASN A 78 -10.42 -0.91 -28.04
N PRO A 79 -11.68 -1.15 -28.44
CA PRO A 79 -12.31 -2.46 -28.28
C PRO A 79 -11.78 -3.37 -29.37
N GLY A 80 -10.79 -4.18 -29.05
CA GLY A 80 -10.24 -5.15 -29.98
C GLY A 80 -9.21 -6.04 -29.31
N THR A 81 -9.57 -7.31 -29.18
CA THR A 81 -8.70 -8.44 -28.84
C THR A 81 -8.54 -8.70 -27.34
N SER A 82 -9.46 -9.53 -26.83
CA SER A 82 -9.24 -10.40 -25.69
C SER A 82 -7.86 -11.06 -25.78
N GLY A 83 -6.92 -10.63 -24.95
CA GLY A 83 -5.58 -11.21 -24.97
C GLY A 83 -4.51 -10.54 -24.11
N THR A 84 -4.81 -9.68 -23.13
CA THR A 84 -3.76 -9.02 -22.31
C THR A 84 -4.14 -8.77 -20.84
N ALA A 85 -5.17 -9.43 -20.31
CA ALA A 85 -5.50 -9.34 -18.88
C ALA A 85 -4.39 -9.90 -17.96
N SER A 86 -3.48 -10.71 -18.50
CA SER A 86 -2.36 -11.29 -17.75
C SER A 86 -1.17 -10.33 -17.62
N ALA A 87 -0.83 -9.54 -18.65
CA ALA A 87 0.33 -8.65 -18.61
C ALA A 87 0.10 -7.40 -17.74
N ASN A 88 -1.11 -6.80 -17.80
CA ASN A 88 -1.43 -5.63 -16.97
C ASN A 88 -1.66 -5.98 -15.49
N ARG A 89 -2.08 -7.21 -15.17
CA ARG A 89 -2.11 -7.70 -13.78
C ARG A 89 -0.71 -7.83 -13.17
N VAL A 90 0.31 -8.09 -13.97
CA VAL A 90 1.70 -8.24 -13.50
C VAL A 90 2.33 -6.87 -13.18
N GLN A 91 1.94 -5.80 -13.87
CA GLN A 91 2.43 -4.44 -13.61
C GLN A 91 1.90 -3.89 -12.27
N GLU A 92 0.66 -4.20 -11.89
CA GLU A 92 0.01 -3.77 -10.64
C GLU A 92 0.35 -4.63 -9.40
N GLN A 93 1.20 -5.65 -9.55
CA GLN A 93 1.57 -6.59 -8.50
C GLN A 93 3.00 -6.42 -7.99
N ARG A 94 3.69 -5.35 -8.37
CA ARG A 94 5.06 -5.09 -7.96
C ARG A 94 5.10 -4.04 -6.85
N LEU A 95 6.12 -4.12 -6.01
CA LEU A 95 6.37 -3.10 -4.98
C LEU A 95 6.73 -1.73 -5.57
N SER A 96 6.99 -1.65 -6.88
CA SER A 96 7.37 -0.42 -7.60
C SER A 96 8.44 0.37 -6.83
N CYS A 97 9.55 -0.31 -6.53
CA CYS A 97 10.65 0.26 -5.75
C CYS A 97 11.39 1.36 -6.54
N ALA A 98 11.53 2.54 -5.93
CA ALA A 98 12.27 3.68 -6.47
C ALA A 98 13.73 3.76 -5.97
N ILE A 99 14.14 2.83 -5.10
CA ILE A 99 15.51 2.79 -4.55
C ILE A 99 16.45 2.18 -5.60
N ARG A 100 17.54 2.89 -5.89
CA ARG A 100 18.54 2.48 -6.88
C ARG A 100 19.27 1.23 -6.43
N ALA A 101 19.71 0.41 -7.39
CA ALA A 101 20.44 -0.83 -7.14
C ALA A 101 21.73 -0.62 -6.31
N GLU A 102 22.37 0.54 -6.43
CA GLU A 102 23.57 0.92 -5.67
C GLU A 102 23.34 0.98 -4.14
N ASP A 103 22.11 1.21 -3.69
CA ASP A 103 21.77 1.29 -2.27
C ASP A 103 21.22 -0.04 -1.71
N MET A 104 21.01 -1.05 -2.55
CA MET A 104 20.55 -2.37 -2.12
C MET A 104 21.48 -3.05 -1.09
N PRO A 105 22.82 -2.90 -1.15
CA PRO A 105 23.70 -3.38 -0.08
C PRO A 105 23.33 -2.83 1.29
N LEU A 106 23.04 -1.52 1.39
CA LEU A 106 22.65 -0.88 2.66
C LEU A 106 21.35 -1.47 3.23
N LEU A 107 20.38 -1.76 2.36
CA LEU A 107 19.12 -2.38 2.75
C LEU A 107 19.34 -3.84 3.19
N ALA A 108 20.19 -4.59 2.48
CA ALA A 108 20.52 -5.97 2.82
C ALA A 108 21.25 -6.06 4.17
N ASP A 109 22.23 -5.18 4.41
CA ASP A 109 22.97 -5.09 5.66
C ASP A 109 22.02 -4.78 6.83
N CYS A 110 21.16 -3.76 6.68
CA CYS A 110 20.15 -3.44 7.69
C CYS A 110 19.21 -4.62 7.98
N ALA A 111 18.75 -5.34 6.96
CA ALA A 111 17.90 -6.51 7.14
C ALA A 111 18.62 -7.66 7.88
N ASN A 112 19.91 -7.84 7.62
CA ASN A 112 20.74 -8.85 8.26
C ASN A 112 21.04 -8.48 9.72
N ASP A 113 21.45 -7.24 9.97
CA ASP A 113 21.75 -6.73 11.31
C ASP A 113 20.48 -6.68 12.18
N SER A 114 19.34 -6.36 11.57
CA SER A 114 18.02 -6.37 12.23
C SER A 114 17.39 -7.75 12.34
N SER A 115 18.08 -8.80 11.87
CA SER A 115 17.61 -10.19 11.88
C SER A 115 16.18 -10.35 11.33
N PHE A 116 15.89 -9.68 10.20
CA PHE A 116 14.57 -9.75 9.57
C PHE A 116 14.22 -11.17 9.18
N PHE A 117 15.19 -11.90 8.64
CA PHE A 117 15.00 -13.22 8.06
C PHE A 117 15.84 -14.26 8.79
N GLN A 118 15.39 -15.51 8.72
CA GLN A 118 16.08 -16.64 9.38
C GLN A 118 17.49 -16.88 8.82
N LYS A 119 17.71 -16.56 7.55
CA LYS A 119 19.00 -16.63 6.87
C LYS A 119 19.43 -15.22 6.48
N LYS A 120 20.76 -15.01 6.41
CA LYS A 120 21.29 -13.78 5.84
C LYS A 120 20.83 -13.64 4.39
N VAL A 121 20.36 -12.44 4.06
CA VAL A 121 19.87 -12.05 2.74
C VAL A 121 21.01 -11.43 1.97
N THR A 122 21.22 -11.90 0.75
CA THR A 122 22.17 -11.33 -0.20
C THR A 122 21.62 -10.06 -0.84
N VAL A 123 22.50 -9.24 -1.43
CA VAL A 123 22.09 -8.04 -2.19
C VAL A 123 21.12 -8.41 -3.33
N GLN A 124 21.32 -9.56 -3.97
CA GLN A 124 20.45 -10.04 -5.05
C GLN A 124 19.06 -10.44 -4.56
N GLU A 125 18.97 -11.11 -3.41
CA GLU A 125 17.69 -11.45 -2.79
C GLU A 125 16.96 -10.21 -2.27
N MET A 126 17.68 -9.24 -1.68
CA MET A 126 17.08 -7.96 -1.29
C MET A 126 16.54 -7.21 -2.51
N ASN A 127 17.33 -7.11 -3.58
CA ASN A 127 16.88 -6.52 -4.84
C ASN A 127 15.66 -7.26 -5.40
N GLY A 128 15.69 -8.59 -5.41
CA GLY A 128 14.57 -9.42 -5.85
C GLY A 128 13.31 -9.22 -5.01
N LEU A 129 13.46 -9.08 -3.70
CA LEU A 129 12.35 -8.77 -2.80
C LEU A 129 11.76 -7.40 -3.14
N MET A 130 12.60 -6.36 -3.25
CA MET A 130 12.18 -4.98 -3.49
C MET A 130 11.54 -4.77 -4.86
N TYR A 131 11.96 -5.49 -5.90
CA TYR A 131 11.39 -5.39 -7.25
C TYR A 131 10.33 -6.45 -7.58
N GLY A 132 10.02 -7.33 -6.62
CA GLY A 132 9.04 -8.41 -6.78
C GLY A 132 9.48 -9.50 -7.77
N THR A 133 10.79 -9.75 -7.89
CA THR A 133 11.39 -10.78 -8.76
C THR A 133 12.03 -11.92 -7.99
N LEU A 134 11.76 -12.01 -6.69
CA LEU A 134 12.30 -13.05 -5.83
C LEU A 134 11.71 -14.41 -6.21
N THR A 135 12.56 -15.36 -6.61
CA THR A 135 12.15 -16.73 -6.98
C THR A 135 11.97 -17.63 -5.77
N THR A 136 12.75 -17.40 -4.72
CA THR A 136 12.76 -18.21 -3.50
C THR A 136 12.30 -17.36 -2.33
N PRO A 137 11.14 -17.64 -1.72
CA PRO A 137 10.65 -16.86 -0.59
C PRO A 137 11.60 -16.87 0.61
N LEU A 138 11.67 -15.74 1.32
CA LEU A 138 12.45 -15.61 2.56
C LEU A 138 11.61 -15.97 3.78
N VAL A 139 12.19 -16.65 4.75
CA VAL A 139 11.50 -16.98 6.01
C VAL A 139 11.67 -15.84 7.00
N ALA A 140 10.56 -15.21 7.39
CA ALA A 140 10.58 -14.12 8.38
C ALA A 140 10.96 -14.65 9.77
N LEU A 141 11.90 -13.95 10.41
CA LEU A 141 12.27 -14.13 11.81
C LEU A 141 11.75 -12.95 12.66
N ASN A 142 11.82 -11.73 12.15
CA ASN A 142 11.33 -10.51 12.82
C ASN A 142 10.28 -9.80 11.94
N LEU A 143 9.03 -10.28 11.99
CA LEU A 143 7.94 -9.73 11.17
C LEU A 143 7.60 -8.28 11.54
N MET A 144 7.80 -7.86 12.80
CA MET A 144 7.58 -6.48 13.24
C MET A 144 8.59 -5.53 12.58
N GLY A 145 9.88 -5.91 12.58
CA GLY A 145 10.94 -5.16 11.92
C GLY A 145 10.71 -5.04 10.41
N ILE A 146 10.39 -6.16 9.75
CA ILE A 146 10.03 -6.18 8.31
C ILE A 146 8.86 -5.24 8.03
N ALA A 147 7.78 -5.36 8.80
CA ALA A 147 6.57 -4.57 8.56
C ALA A 147 6.82 -3.07 8.76
N TYR A 148 7.57 -2.70 9.80
CA TYR A 148 7.96 -1.32 10.06
C TYR A 148 8.87 -0.77 8.94
N PHE A 149 9.85 -1.56 8.49
CA PHE A 149 10.75 -1.19 7.41
C PHE A 149 10.01 -0.84 6.12
N PHE A 150 9.11 -1.72 5.65
CA PHE A 150 8.32 -1.45 4.44
C PHE A 150 7.33 -0.29 4.61
N ASP A 151 6.79 -0.11 5.81
CA ASP A 151 5.93 1.02 6.13
C ASP A 151 6.68 2.37 6.05
N CYS A 152 7.91 2.44 6.57
CA CYS A 152 8.75 3.63 6.45
C CYS A 152 9.06 3.96 4.98
N LEU A 153 9.45 2.96 4.18
CA LEU A 153 9.71 3.14 2.75
C LEU A 153 8.46 3.60 2.00
N SER A 154 7.31 3.00 2.33
CA SER A 154 6.03 3.37 1.73
C SER A 154 5.62 4.80 2.10
N ALA A 155 5.87 5.24 3.33
CA ALA A 155 5.60 6.61 3.77
C ALA A 155 6.46 7.66 3.04
N MET A 156 7.61 7.24 2.51
CA MET A 156 8.48 8.04 1.64
C MET A 156 8.13 7.93 0.16
N ASN A 157 7.05 7.22 -0.20
CA ASN A 157 6.67 6.85 -1.58
C ASN A 157 7.79 6.12 -2.36
N LEU A 158 8.68 5.41 -1.66
CA LEU A 158 9.76 4.64 -2.29
C LEU A 158 9.35 3.23 -2.68
N VAL A 159 8.25 2.73 -2.09
CA VAL A 159 7.56 1.50 -2.48
C VAL A 159 6.05 1.75 -2.45
N SER A 160 5.29 0.83 -3.06
CA SER A 160 3.84 0.89 -3.15
C SER A 160 3.16 1.05 -1.78
N ARG A 161 2.15 1.94 -1.72
CA ARG A 161 1.27 2.10 -0.54
C ARG A 161 0.52 0.82 -0.16
N CYS A 162 0.35 -0.09 -1.11
CA CYS A 162 -0.28 -1.39 -0.90
C CYS A 162 0.73 -2.51 -0.65
N TRP A 163 1.94 -2.20 -0.17
CA TRP A 163 3.03 -3.17 0.01
C TRP A 163 2.62 -4.46 0.74
N GLN A 164 1.74 -4.39 1.74
CA GLN A 164 1.26 -5.57 2.46
C GLN A 164 0.52 -6.56 1.56
N THR A 165 -0.37 -6.05 0.70
CA THR A 165 -1.12 -6.85 -0.28
C THR A 165 -0.19 -7.37 -1.38
N VAL A 166 0.81 -6.58 -1.76
CA VAL A 166 1.81 -6.98 -2.75
C VAL A 166 2.64 -8.17 -2.23
N LEU A 167 3.18 -8.07 -1.01
CA LEU A 167 4.00 -9.13 -0.41
C LEU A 167 3.22 -10.41 -0.12
N GLU A 168 1.95 -10.29 0.28
CA GLU A 168 1.05 -11.44 0.45
C GLU A 168 0.84 -12.16 -0.87
N ARG A 169 0.50 -11.42 -1.95
CA ARG A 169 0.23 -12.00 -3.27
C ARG A 169 1.46 -12.58 -3.93
N SER A 170 2.62 -11.96 -3.76
CA SER A 170 3.88 -12.47 -4.30
C SER A 170 4.39 -13.68 -3.51
N GLY A 171 3.88 -13.91 -2.29
CA GLY A 171 4.33 -14.99 -1.42
C GLY A 171 5.81 -14.87 -1.04
N SER A 172 6.41 -13.69 -1.16
CA SER A 172 7.86 -13.50 -1.03
C SER A 172 8.39 -13.68 0.39
N ILE A 173 7.50 -13.66 1.40
CA ILE A 173 7.86 -13.81 2.80
C ILE A 173 7.00 -14.89 3.45
N LEU A 174 7.66 -15.88 4.07
CA LEU A 174 7.03 -17.01 4.72
C LEU A 174 7.00 -16.86 6.25
N LEU A 175 6.02 -17.52 6.85
CA LEU A 175 5.93 -17.74 8.29
C LEU A 175 6.95 -18.80 8.73
N GLN A 176 7.66 -18.48 9.81
CA GLN A 176 8.58 -19.40 10.45
C GLN A 176 7.89 -20.74 10.79
N GLY A 177 8.50 -21.83 10.37
CA GLY A 177 8.09 -23.19 10.72
C GLY A 177 6.85 -23.75 10.02
N LYS A 178 6.14 -22.97 9.19
CA LYS A 178 4.93 -23.46 8.50
C LYS A 178 5.00 -23.43 6.97
N ASN A 179 6.06 -22.88 6.37
CA ASN A 179 6.19 -22.66 4.91
C ASN A 179 4.95 -22.02 4.27
N LYS A 180 4.18 -21.25 5.06
CA LYS A 180 2.98 -20.54 4.60
C LYS A 180 3.33 -19.08 4.37
N PRO A 181 2.90 -18.45 3.27
CA PRO A 181 3.06 -17.02 3.06
C PRO A 181 2.47 -16.20 4.22
N GLN A 182 3.12 -15.08 4.51
CA GLN A 182 2.55 -14.08 5.41
C GLN A 182 1.36 -13.39 4.74
N THR A 183 0.26 -13.26 5.48
CA THR A 183 -0.94 -12.59 5.00
C THR A 183 -0.86 -11.09 5.24
N ARG A 184 -1.68 -10.32 4.52
CA ARG A 184 -1.86 -8.88 4.78
C ARG A 184 -2.26 -8.62 6.23
N SER A 185 -3.12 -9.46 6.79
CA SER A 185 -3.54 -9.35 8.19
C SER A 185 -2.37 -9.55 9.17
N ASN A 186 -1.45 -10.47 8.89
CA ASN A 186 -0.25 -10.66 9.71
C ASN A 186 0.66 -9.43 9.66
N PHE A 187 0.90 -8.86 8.47
CA PHE A 187 1.67 -7.63 8.31
C PHE A 187 1.02 -6.45 9.04
N SER A 188 -0.30 -6.28 8.90
CA SER A 188 -1.03 -5.20 9.57
C SER A 188 -0.97 -5.31 11.09
N SER A 189 -1.14 -6.52 11.63
CA SER A 189 -1.04 -6.76 13.09
C SER A 189 0.38 -6.53 13.60
N ALA A 190 1.40 -7.00 12.87
CA ALA A 190 2.80 -6.77 13.21
C ALA A 190 3.17 -5.29 13.18
N LEU A 191 2.72 -4.56 12.15
CA LEU A 191 2.93 -3.12 12.04
C LEU A 191 2.25 -2.36 13.18
N ASN A 192 1.01 -2.71 13.51
CA ASN A 192 0.29 -2.07 14.61
C ASN A 192 1.06 -2.23 15.92
N ARG A 193 1.55 -3.44 16.20
CA ARG A 193 2.41 -3.71 17.38
C ARG A 193 3.71 -2.92 17.33
N ALA A 194 4.33 -2.81 16.16
CA ALA A 194 5.58 -2.06 15.98
C ALA A 194 5.39 -0.57 16.28
N ARG A 195 4.25 0.01 15.88
CA ARG A 195 3.89 1.41 16.15
C ARG A 195 3.43 1.63 17.59
N SER A 196 2.61 0.74 18.15
CA SER A 196 2.02 0.91 19.47
C SER A 196 3.04 0.72 20.59
N ASN A 197 3.89 -0.30 20.46
CA ASN A 197 4.80 -0.67 21.54
C ASN A 197 6.19 -0.08 21.32
N GLY A 198 6.56 0.27 20.08
CA GLY A 198 7.86 0.85 19.72
C GLY A 198 9.08 -0.04 20.03
N ILE A 199 8.90 -1.13 20.76
CA ILE A 199 9.94 -2.00 21.27
C ILE A 199 9.93 -3.28 20.42
N PHE A 200 10.82 -3.30 19.45
CA PHE A 200 11.26 -4.51 18.76
C PHE A 200 12.74 -4.33 18.43
N SER A 201 13.46 -5.44 18.34
CA SER A 201 14.90 -5.44 18.15
C SER A 201 15.31 -4.58 16.94
N ASN A 202 16.36 -3.79 17.12
CA ASN A 202 17.08 -3.06 16.08
C ASN A 202 16.24 -1.99 15.35
N LYS A 203 15.19 -1.47 16.00
CA LYS A 203 14.40 -0.32 15.52
C LYS A 203 15.28 0.91 15.24
N ASN A 204 16.23 1.22 16.12
CA ASN A 204 17.13 2.37 15.94
C ASN A 204 17.95 2.25 14.66
N ASP A 205 18.45 1.05 14.34
CA ASP A 205 19.24 0.82 13.13
C ASP A 205 18.40 1.04 11.87
N ILE A 206 17.14 0.59 11.89
CA ILE A 206 16.17 0.90 10.83
C ILE A 206 15.93 2.40 10.75
N ASP A 207 15.71 3.10 11.87
CA ASP A 207 15.44 4.54 11.88
C ASP A 207 16.63 5.36 11.34
N ILE A 208 17.86 4.97 11.66
CA ILE A 208 19.10 5.57 11.12
C ILE A 208 19.16 5.37 9.61
N LEU A 209 18.93 4.15 9.11
CA LEU A 209 18.89 3.89 7.67
C LEU A 209 17.79 4.72 6.99
N MET A 210 16.59 4.76 7.57
CA MET A 210 15.45 5.48 6.99
C MET A 210 15.71 6.98 6.92
N LYS A 211 16.42 7.55 7.90
CA LYS A 211 16.87 8.95 7.85
C LYS A 211 17.82 9.18 6.67
N HIS A 212 18.84 8.34 6.51
CA HIS A 212 19.78 8.43 5.40
C HIS A 212 19.09 8.30 4.02
N ILE A 213 18.20 7.31 3.87
CA ILE A 213 17.42 7.11 2.65
C ILE A 213 16.51 8.31 2.36
N ARG A 214 15.86 8.89 3.38
CA ARG A 214 15.03 10.08 3.22
C ARG A 214 15.83 11.26 2.67
N GLU A 215 16.99 11.54 3.24
CA GLU A 215 17.86 12.65 2.81
C GLU A 215 18.32 12.48 1.35
N LYS A 216 18.55 11.24 0.91
CA LYS A 216 18.98 10.94 -0.46
C LYS A 216 17.85 11.04 -1.49
N TYR A 217 16.63 10.61 -1.16
CA TYR A 217 15.55 10.39 -2.14
C TYR A 217 14.35 11.34 -2.05
N VAL A 218 14.12 12.04 -0.93
CA VAL A 218 12.87 12.78 -0.65
C VAL A 218 13.13 14.30 -0.58
N ARG A 219 13.93 14.84 -1.50
CA ARG A 219 14.22 16.29 -1.55
C ARG A 219 12.98 17.14 -1.78
#